data_AF-A0A945G6D3-F1
#
_entry.id   AF-A0A945G6D3-F1
#
_cell.length_a   1.000
_cell.length_b   1.000
_cell.length_c   1.000
_cell.angle_alpha   90.00
_cell.angle_beta   90.00
_cell.angle_gamma   90.00
#
_symmetry.space_group_name_H-M   'P 1'
#
loop_
_entity.id
_entity.type
_entity.pdbx_description
1 polymer ?
#
loop_
_entity_poly.entity_id
_entity_poly.type
_entity_poly.pdbx_seq_one_letter_code
_entity_poly.pdbx_strand_id
1 'polypeptide(L)'
;MTSFTALGQPYLRAELPPLLEFLDGRKVKSHGEWKERREEIRSLLIKYFIGSFPSEIPQITGAKVTSEKVHEDGSTRRRIRVTLATPNRVVYEMALWLPDGKGPFPLLLTAPRFYQRYWGE
;
A
#
# COMPACT_ATOMS: atom_id res chain seq x y z
N MET A 1 8.87 33.98 -13.81
CA MET A 1 8.67 32.52 -13.64
C MET A 1 8.85 32.21 -12.17
N THR A 2 7.80 31.75 -11.49
CA THR A 2 7.88 31.37 -10.07
C THR A 2 8.60 30.04 -9.99
N SER A 3 9.81 30.01 -9.42
CA SER A 3 10.54 28.78 -9.15
C SER A 3 10.03 28.14 -7.86
N PHE A 4 9.79 26.85 -7.89
CA PHE A 4 9.45 26.05 -6.72
C PHE A 4 10.66 25.18 -6.35
N THR A 5 10.75 24.75 -5.09
CA THR A 5 11.83 23.84 -4.66
C THR A 5 11.24 22.47 -4.35
N ALA A 6 11.64 21.45 -5.10
CA ALA A 6 11.25 20.05 -4.87
C ALA A 6 12.49 19.26 -4.44
N LEU A 7 12.46 18.66 -3.25
CA LEU A 7 13.62 17.95 -2.67
C LEU A 7 14.92 18.79 -2.60
N GLY A 8 14.83 20.13 -2.54
CA GLY A 8 16.01 21.00 -2.54
C GLY A 8 16.52 21.37 -3.93
N GLN A 9 15.87 20.89 -5.00
CA GLN A 9 16.19 21.23 -6.39
C GLN A 9 15.19 22.27 -6.94
N PRO A 10 15.66 23.23 -7.76
CA PRO A 10 14.79 24.20 -8.41
C PRO A 10 13.92 23.53 -9.49
N TYR A 11 12.62 23.76 -9.42
CA TYR A 11 11.62 23.28 -10.36
C TYR A 11 10.89 24.49 -10.98
N LEU A 12 10.90 24.56 -12.32
CA LEU A 12 10.60 25.81 -13.04
C LEU A 12 9.24 25.84 -13.75
N ARG A 13 8.42 24.78 -13.64
CA ARG A 13 7.14 24.68 -14.35
C ARG A 13 5.94 24.84 -13.41
N ALA A 14 4.92 25.56 -13.86
CA ALA A 14 3.63 25.69 -13.17
C ALA A 14 2.61 24.62 -13.57
N GLU A 15 2.92 23.82 -14.59
CA GLU A 15 2.08 22.75 -15.13
C GLU A 15 2.34 21.41 -14.41
N LEU A 16 1.47 20.42 -14.65
CA LEU A 16 1.64 19.07 -14.11
C LEU A 16 3.04 18.53 -14.50
N PRO A 17 3.81 17.98 -13.54
CA PRO A 17 5.14 17.51 -13.85
C PRO A 17 5.14 16.40 -14.90
N PRO A 18 6.02 16.48 -15.92
CA PRO A 18 6.21 15.40 -16.89
C PRO A 18 6.60 14.09 -16.18
N LEU A 19 5.94 13.00 -16.57
CA LEU A 19 6.20 11.68 -16.00
C LEU A 19 7.62 11.18 -16.34
N LEU A 20 8.03 11.36 -17.61
CA LEU A 20 9.28 10.85 -18.18
C LEU A 20 10.41 11.89 -18.18
N GLU A 21 10.47 12.72 -17.14
CA GLU A 21 11.52 13.70 -16.92
C GLU A 21 11.81 13.79 -15.41
N PHE A 22 13.09 13.83 -15.07
CA PHE A 22 13.58 14.01 -13.70
C PHE A 22 13.42 15.47 -13.25
N LEU A 23 13.55 15.73 -11.94
CA LEU A 23 13.47 17.10 -11.40
C LEU A 23 14.54 18.05 -11.97
N ASP A 24 15.69 17.50 -12.37
CA ASP A 24 16.79 18.24 -13.00
C ASP A 24 16.57 18.52 -14.51
N GLY A 25 15.45 18.06 -15.08
CA GLY A 25 15.10 18.21 -16.50
C GLY A 25 15.62 17.12 -17.43
N ARG A 26 16.41 16.15 -16.93
CA ARG A 26 16.86 14.99 -17.71
C ARG A 26 15.66 14.15 -18.15
N LYS A 27 15.67 13.66 -19.39
CA LYS A 27 14.61 12.80 -19.93
C LYS A 27 14.84 11.33 -19.57
N VAL A 28 13.76 10.62 -19.27
CA VAL A 28 13.76 9.16 -19.11
C VAL A 28 13.59 8.51 -20.49
N LYS A 29 14.56 7.72 -20.94
CA LYS A 29 14.60 7.10 -22.27
C LYS A 29 14.71 5.57 -22.22
N SER A 30 14.91 4.99 -21.04
CA SER A 30 15.10 3.55 -20.86
C SER A 30 14.38 3.01 -19.64
N HIS A 31 14.21 1.68 -19.60
CA HIS A 31 13.66 0.97 -18.45
C HIS A 31 14.51 1.15 -17.18
N GLY A 32 15.84 1.25 -17.32
CA GLY A 32 16.74 1.52 -16.20
C GLY A 32 16.50 2.91 -15.59
N GLU A 33 16.45 3.93 -16.44
CA GLU A 33 16.14 5.30 -16.01
C GLU A 33 14.72 5.44 -15.45
N TRP A 34 13.76 4.65 -15.94
CA TRP A 34 12.42 4.61 -15.37
C TRP A 34 12.44 4.10 -13.92
N LYS A 35 13.28 3.09 -13.62
CA LYS A 35 13.44 2.61 -12.25
C LYS A 35 13.98 3.72 -11.34
N GLU A 36 14.96 4.50 -11.79
CA GLU A 36 15.45 5.68 -11.06
C GLU A 36 14.36 6.74 -10.87
N ARG A 37 13.62 7.09 -11.93
CA ARG A 37 12.54 8.08 -11.86
C ARG A 37 11.42 7.63 -10.93
N ARG A 38 11.08 6.33 -10.91
CA ARG A 38 10.10 5.77 -9.99
C ARG A 38 10.50 5.98 -8.52
N GLU A 39 11.78 5.83 -8.19
CA GLU A 39 12.28 6.11 -6.84
C GLU A 39 12.28 7.61 -6.50
N GLU A 40 12.54 8.48 -7.48
CA GLU A 40 12.38 9.94 -7.31
C GLU A 40 10.91 10.32 -7.03
N ILE A 41 9.96 9.78 -7.80
CA ILE A 41 8.52 9.97 -7.58
C ILE A 41 8.10 9.41 -6.21
N ARG A 42 8.60 8.23 -5.84
CA ARG A 42 8.36 7.62 -4.52
C ARG A 42 8.82 8.56 -3.40
N SER A 43 10.02 9.11 -3.52
CA SER A 43 10.59 10.07 -2.56
C SER A 43 9.74 11.35 -2.45
N LEU A 44 9.27 11.87 -3.57
CA LEU A 44 8.36 13.03 -3.60
C LEU A 44 7.02 12.73 -2.91
N LEU A 45 6.42 11.57 -3.19
CA LEU A 45 5.16 11.15 -2.55
C LEU A 45 5.31 10.98 -1.04
N ILE A 46 6.39 10.35 -0.58
CA ILE A 46 6.67 10.16 0.85
C ILE A 46 6.85 11.53 1.54
N LYS A 47 7.66 12.42 0.95
CA LYS A 47 7.98 13.70 1.58
C LYS A 47 6.78 14.65 1.66
N TYR A 48 5.98 14.73 0.60
CA TYR A 48 4.98 15.80 0.45
C TYR A 48 3.53 15.35 0.60
N PHE A 49 3.21 14.06 0.50
CA PHE A 49 1.82 13.58 0.53
C PHE A 49 1.54 12.55 1.62
N ILE A 50 2.34 11.48 1.69
CA ILE A 50 2.04 10.30 2.52
C ILE A 50 2.63 10.43 3.93
N GLY A 51 3.72 11.19 4.07
CA GLY A 51 4.56 11.19 5.26
C GLY A 51 5.57 10.05 5.27
N SER A 52 6.53 10.13 6.19
CA SER A 52 7.58 9.11 6.35
C SER A 52 7.03 7.81 6.91
N PHE A 53 7.56 6.68 6.43
CA PHE A 53 7.37 5.40 7.10
C PHE A 53 8.10 5.36 8.45
N PRO A 54 7.60 4.60 9.45
CA PRO A 54 8.34 4.38 10.68
C PRO A 54 9.69 3.71 10.36
N SER A 55 10.73 4.05 11.15
CA SER A 55 12.07 3.45 11.01
C SER A 55 12.07 1.95 11.26
N GLU A 56 11.17 1.50 12.13
CA GLU A 56 10.98 0.10 12.45
C GLU A 56 9.59 -0.34 12.00
N ILE A 57 9.57 -1.39 11.18
CA ILE A 57 8.32 -2.06 10.79
C ILE A 57 8.01 -3.10 11.87
N PRO A 58 6.90 -2.96 12.61
CA PRO A 58 6.57 -3.90 13.67
C PRO A 58 6.34 -5.30 13.08
N GLN A 59 6.98 -6.30 13.66
CA GLN A 59 6.82 -7.69 13.25
C GLN A 59 5.42 -8.20 13.61
N ILE A 60 4.90 -9.15 12.83
CA ILE A 60 3.70 -9.89 13.19
C ILE A 60 4.11 -10.96 14.22
N THR A 61 3.57 -10.87 15.44
CA THR A 61 3.89 -11.80 16.55
C THR A 61 2.87 -12.91 16.70
N GLY A 62 1.68 -12.74 16.09
CA GLY A 62 0.65 -13.75 16.09
C GLY A 62 -0.42 -13.47 15.06
N ALA A 63 -0.95 -14.55 14.48
CA ALA A 63 -2.13 -14.54 13.63
C ALA A 63 -3.01 -15.73 14.05
N LYS A 64 -4.21 -15.45 14.56
CA LYS A 64 -5.12 -16.49 15.07
C LYS A 64 -6.49 -16.37 14.42
N VAL A 65 -7.00 -17.49 13.91
CA VAL A 65 -8.41 -17.59 13.49
C VAL A 65 -9.29 -17.50 14.74
N THR A 66 -10.14 -16.47 14.80
CA THR A 66 -11.06 -16.23 15.92
C THR A 66 -12.46 -16.75 15.63
N SER A 67 -12.85 -16.83 14.36
CA SER A 67 -14.07 -17.50 13.93
C SER A 67 -13.95 -18.04 12.51
N GLU A 68 -14.75 -19.06 12.22
CA GLU A 68 -14.88 -19.67 10.90
C GLU A 68 -16.37 -19.90 10.61
N LYS A 69 -16.78 -19.64 9.37
CA LYS A 69 -18.14 -19.89 8.87
C LYS A 69 -18.06 -20.48 7.47
N VAL A 70 -18.68 -21.64 7.28
CA VAL A 70 -18.93 -22.21 5.94
C VAL A 70 -20.25 -21.66 5.41
N HIS A 71 -20.26 -21.25 4.16
CA HIS A 71 -21.41 -20.71 3.44
C HIS A 71 -22.07 -21.77 2.56
N GLU A 72 -23.31 -21.50 2.11
CA GLU A 72 -24.10 -22.43 1.29
C GLU A 72 -23.41 -22.78 -0.05
N ASP A 73 -22.60 -21.87 -0.57
CA ASP A 73 -21.79 -22.07 -1.79
C ASP A 73 -20.50 -22.88 -1.56
N GLY A 74 -20.31 -23.41 -0.35
CA GLY A 74 -19.11 -24.16 0.06
C GLY A 74 -17.92 -23.29 0.44
N SER A 75 -18.00 -21.97 0.25
CA SER A 75 -16.91 -21.06 0.64
C SER A 75 -16.79 -20.94 2.16
N THR A 76 -15.58 -20.68 2.63
CA THR A 76 -15.28 -20.54 4.05
C THR A 76 -14.79 -19.13 4.36
N ARG A 77 -15.46 -18.43 5.28
CA ARG A 77 -15.02 -17.15 5.83
C ARG A 77 -14.32 -17.36 7.17
N ARG A 78 -13.09 -16.88 7.30
CA ARG A 78 -12.32 -16.84 8.55
C ARG A 78 -12.14 -15.41 9.02
N ARG A 79 -12.38 -15.14 10.31
CA ARG A 79 -11.89 -13.93 10.97
C ARG A 79 -10.55 -14.22 11.60
N ILE A 80 -9.57 -13.38 11.30
CA ILE A 80 -8.18 -13.56 11.73
C ILE A 80 -7.79 -12.33 12.54
N ARG A 81 -7.38 -12.56 13.78
CA ARG A 81 -6.79 -11.55 14.64
C ARG A 81 -5.27 -11.54 14.44
N VAL A 82 -4.72 -10.40 14.03
CA VAL A 82 -3.28 -10.20 13.82
C VAL A 82 -2.74 -9.30 14.92
N THR A 83 -1.67 -9.73 15.58
CA THR A 83 -1.00 -9.00 16.67
C THR A 83 0.37 -8.54 16.22
N LEU A 84 0.63 -7.23 16.36
CA LEU A 84 1.90 -6.60 16.01
C LEU A 84 2.82 -6.48 17.23
N ALA A 85 4.13 -6.62 17.02
CA ALA A 85 5.18 -6.31 17.99
C ALA A 85 5.30 -4.79 18.18
N THR A 86 4.34 -4.20 18.89
CA THR A 86 4.39 -2.79 19.30
C THR A 86 4.29 -2.68 20.81
N PRO A 87 4.75 -1.57 21.45
CA PRO A 87 4.70 -1.42 22.91
C PRO A 87 3.31 -1.68 23.51
N ASN A 88 2.26 -1.26 22.81
CA ASN A 88 0.86 -1.43 23.24
C ASN A 88 0.19 -2.68 22.65
N ARG A 89 0.95 -3.60 22.03
CA ARG A 89 0.48 -4.82 21.35
C ARG A 89 -0.74 -4.55 20.47
N VAL A 90 -0.58 -3.63 19.52
CA VAL A 90 -1.65 -3.27 18.59
C VAL A 90 -2.15 -4.53 17.88
N VAL A 91 -3.47 -4.66 17.84
CA VAL A 91 -4.18 -5.76 17.21
C VAL A 91 -5.13 -5.20 16.16
N TYR A 92 -5.21 -5.87 15.01
CA TYR A 92 -6.26 -5.61 14.02
C TYR A 92 -6.87 -6.93 13.53
N GLU A 93 -8.07 -6.85 12.99
CA GLU A 93 -8.80 -8.00 12.47
C GLU A 93 -8.88 -7.96 10.94
N MET A 94 -8.80 -9.14 10.34
CA MET A 94 -8.95 -9.36 8.90
C MET A 94 -10.00 -10.42 8.66
N ALA A 95 -10.71 -10.33 7.54
CA ALA A 95 -11.55 -11.39 7.03
C ALA A 95 -10.88 -12.05 5.82
N LEU A 96 -10.74 -13.36 5.85
CA LEU A 96 -10.29 -14.17 4.72
C LEU A 96 -11.48 -14.98 4.20
N TRP A 97 -11.79 -14.82 2.93
CA TRP A 97 -12.76 -15.67 2.21
C TRP A 97 -11.99 -16.67 1.35
N LEU A 98 -12.25 -17.95 1.56
CA LEU A 98 -11.68 -19.05 0.80
C LEU A 98 -12.77 -19.70 -0.05
N PRO A 99 -12.58 -19.82 -1.38
CA PRO A 99 -13.43 -20.65 -2.21
C PRO A 99 -13.38 -22.13 -1.79
N ASP A 100 -14.40 -22.90 -2.16
CA ASP A 100 -14.33 -24.37 -2.06
C ASP A 100 -13.25 -24.93 -3.02
N GLY A 101 -12.61 -26.03 -2.61
CA GLY A 101 -11.57 -26.72 -3.37
C GLY A 101 -10.16 -26.66 -2.76
N LYS A 102 -9.20 -27.29 -3.45
CA LYS A 102 -7.86 -27.57 -2.91
C LYS A 102 -6.81 -26.47 -3.15
N GLY A 103 -7.14 -25.42 -3.91
CA GLY A 103 -6.22 -24.32 -4.23
C GLY A 103 -4.99 -24.73 -5.08
N PRO A 104 -3.99 -23.84 -5.23
CA PRO A 104 -3.93 -22.47 -4.71
C PRO A 104 -4.91 -21.53 -5.42
N PHE A 105 -5.40 -20.53 -4.69
CA PHE A 105 -6.27 -19.48 -5.24
C PHE A 105 -5.52 -18.14 -5.32
N PRO A 106 -5.81 -17.29 -6.31
CA PRO A 106 -5.33 -15.92 -6.30
C PRO A 106 -5.91 -15.15 -5.10
N LEU A 107 -5.10 -14.28 -4.49
CA LEU A 107 -5.54 -13.45 -3.37
C LEU A 107 -5.90 -12.04 -3.85
N LEU A 108 -7.17 -11.67 -3.67
CA LEU A 108 -7.61 -10.27 -3.76
C LEU A 108 -7.56 -9.63 -2.37
N LEU A 109 -6.49 -8.86 -2.11
CA LEU A 109 -6.34 -8.12 -0.86
C LEU A 109 -6.99 -6.74 -0.95
N THR A 110 -7.88 -6.45 -0.01
CA THR A 110 -8.64 -5.20 0.04
C THR A 110 -8.64 -4.65 1.46
N ALA A 111 -8.35 -3.36 1.62
CA ALA A 111 -8.52 -2.63 2.87
C ALA A 111 -9.76 -1.73 2.74
N PRO A 112 -10.92 -2.10 3.33
CA PRO A 112 -12.11 -1.27 3.19
C PRO A 112 -11.89 0.04 3.96
N ARG A 113 -12.04 1.17 3.28
CA ARG A 113 -12.41 2.41 4.01
C ARG A 113 -13.87 2.29 4.44
N PHE A 114 -14.22 2.97 5.53
CA PHE A 114 -15.50 2.93 6.25
C PHE A 114 -16.81 3.06 5.43
N TYR A 115 -16.75 3.28 4.12
CA TYR A 115 -17.90 3.42 3.22
C TYR A 115 -17.90 2.45 2.02
N GLN A 116 -16.94 1.52 1.92
CA GLN A 116 -16.74 0.71 0.70
C GLN A 116 -17.27 -0.73 0.76
N ARG A 117 -17.82 -1.21 1.88
CA ARG A 117 -18.40 -2.56 1.96
C ARG A 117 -19.68 -2.62 2.78
N TYR A 118 -20.83 -2.43 2.14
CA TYR A 118 -22.10 -2.96 2.65
C TYR A 118 -22.31 -4.43 2.25
N TRP A 119 -21.63 -4.91 1.20
CA TRP A 119 -21.76 -6.25 0.63
C TRP A 119 -20.69 -7.24 1.11
N GLY A 120 -19.76 -6.79 1.95
CA GLY A 120 -18.64 -7.59 2.46
C GLY A 120 -18.68 -7.88 3.96
N GLU A 121 -19.78 -7.50 4.64
CA GLU A 121 -20.05 -7.82 6.04
C GLU A 121 -21.04 -8.97 6.19
#